data_AF-A0A2E8TDJ2-F1
#
_entry.id   AF-A0A2E8TDJ2-F1
#
_cell.length_a   1.000
_cell.length_b   1.000
_cell.length_c   1.000
_cell.angle_alpha   90.00
_cell.angle_beta   90.00
_cell.angle_gamma   90.00
#
_symmetry.space_group_name_H-M   'P 1'
#
loop_
_entity.id
_entity.type
_entity.pdbx_description
1 polymer ?
#
loop_
_entity_poly.entity_id
_entity_poly.type
_entity_poly.pdbx_seq_one_letter_code
_entity_poly.pdbx_strand_id
1 'polypeptide(L)'
;MSHHLSKPPFRCVSARPVTVALAVVMASPVQAQLMPLSNVLQLAQRCFDGDSPSSCQIVLDRAEQLQRSAAEREFYPCQTFLLGLQADVIMQQLGHGRADRAQADLQTIARGCTGL
;
A
#
# COMPACT_ATOMS: atom_id res chain seq x y z
N MET A 1 12.19 1.55 -73.92
CA MET A 1 12.82 0.36 -73.30
C MET A 1 11.74 -0.33 -72.49
N SER A 2 11.29 -1.49 -72.98
CA SER A 2 10.20 -2.30 -72.46
C SER A 2 10.59 -3.02 -71.18
N HIS A 3 9.73 -3.03 -70.16
CA HIS A 3 9.61 -4.16 -69.23
C HIS A 3 8.14 -4.33 -68.81
N HIS A 4 7.48 -5.29 -69.47
CA HIS A 4 6.34 -6.00 -68.91
C HIS A 4 6.82 -6.79 -67.69
N LEU A 5 6.01 -6.88 -66.63
CA LEU A 5 5.97 -8.09 -65.80
C LEU A 5 4.71 -8.15 -64.92
N SER A 6 4.21 -9.38 -64.85
CA SER A 6 2.90 -9.84 -64.41
C SER A 6 2.59 -9.68 -62.92
N LYS A 7 1.28 -9.57 -62.68
CA LYS A 7 0.49 -9.74 -61.44
C LYS A 7 0.91 -10.93 -60.57
N PRO A 8 0.63 -10.88 -59.25
CA PRO A 8 -0.14 -11.98 -58.67
C PRO A 8 -1.42 -11.53 -57.93
N PRO A 9 -2.41 -12.43 -57.81
CA PRO A 9 -3.76 -12.12 -57.36
C PRO A 9 -3.90 -12.03 -55.83
N PHE A 10 -5.00 -11.39 -55.44
CA PHE A 10 -5.57 -11.29 -54.11
C PHE A 10 -5.24 -12.47 -53.18
N ARG A 11 -4.51 -12.18 -52.10
CA ARG A 11 -4.56 -13.02 -50.89
C ARG A 11 -5.62 -12.44 -49.97
N CYS A 12 -6.82 -13.02 -49.99
CA CYS A 12 -7.74 -12.89 -48.87
C CYS A 12 -7.07 -13.51 -47.63
N VAL A 13 -6.57 -12.67 -46.74
CA VAL A 13 -6.16 -13.11 -45.40
C VAL A 13 -7.45 -13.36 -44.63
N SER A 14 -7.75 -14.64 -44.38
CA SER A 14 -8.74 -15.08 -43.42
C SER A 14 -8.37 -14.53 -42.04
N ALA A 15 -9.08 -13.49 -41.60
CA ALA A 15 -8.97 -12.98 -40.25
C ALA A 15 -9.61 -14.03 -39.31
N ARG A 16 -8.77 -14.80 -38.62
CA ARG A 16 -9.24 -15.68 -37.55
C ARG A 16 -9.80 -14.81 -36.42
N PRO A 17 -11.04 -15.02 -35.97
CA PRO A 17 -11.58 -14.26 -34.85
C PRO A 17 -10.80 -14.64 -33.58
N VAL A 18 -10.11 -13.66 -32.99
CA VAL A 18 -9.49 -13.81 -31.66
C VAL A 18 -10.58 -13.51 -30.64
N THR A 19 -11.14 -14.55 -30.05
CA THR A 19 -12.11 -14.40 -28.96
C THR A 19 -11.36 -14.04 -27.68
N VAL A 20 -11.43 -12.78 -27.27
CA VAL A 20 -10.89 -12.33 -25.98
C VAL A 20 -11.88 -12.76 -24.90
N ALA A 21 -11.56 -13.81 -24.15
CA ALA A 21 -12.34 -14.20 -22.98
C ALA A 21 -12.08 -13.17 -21.86
N LEU A 22 -13.08 -12.31 -21.62
CA LEU A 22 -13.06 -11.38 -20.50
C LEU A 22 -13.36 -12.16 -19.21
N ALA A 23 -12.33 -12.53 -18.46
CA ALA A 23 -12.49 -13.13 -17.14
C ALA A 23 -12.85 -12.03 -16.13
N VAL A 24 -14.13 -11.94 -15.77
CA VAL A 24 -14.59 -11.09 -14.67
C VAL A 24 -14.27 -11.79 -13.36
N VAL A 25 -13.17 -11.38 -12.72
CA VAL A 25 -12.84 -11.83 -11.36
C VAL A 25 -13.83 -11.18 -10.40
N MET A 26 -14.75 -11.99 -9.87
CA MET A 26 -15.66 -11.58 -8.80
C MET A 26 -14.84 -11.37 -7.52
N ALA A 27 -14.34 -10.16 -7.29
CA ALA A 27 -13.69 -9.79 -6.05
C ALA A 27 -14.75 -9.71 -4.94
N SER A 28 -14.84 -10.75 -4.11
CA SER A 28 -15.61 -10.65 -2.86
C SER A 28 -14.98 -9.55 -1.99
N PRO A 29 -15.78 -8.64 -1.39
CA PRO A 29 -15.23 -7.63 -0.51
C PRO A 29 -14.70 -8.34 0.74
N VAL A 30 -13.39 -8.57 0.80
CA VAL A 30 -12.71 -8.90 2.05
C VAL A 30 -12.93 -7.69 2.94
N GLN A 31 -13.75 -7.85 3.98
CA GLN A 31 -13.87 -6.87 5.04
C GLN A 31 -12.53 -6.84 5.77
N ALA A 32 -11.62 -5.97 5.31
CA ALA A 32 -10.38 -5.71 6.00
C ALA A 32 -10.76 -5.12 7.36
N GLN A 33 -10.67 -5.92 8.41
CA GLN A 33 -10.86 -5.45 9.77
C GLN A 33 -9.80 -4.37 10.02
N LEU A 34 -10.24 -3.13 10.13
CA LEU A 34 -9.38 -2.04 10.56
C LEU A 34 -8.92 -2.36 11.98
N MET A 35 -7.62 -2.55 12.13
CA MET A 35 -7.03 -2.75 13.44
C MET A 35 -7.09 -1.42 14.20
N PRO A 36 -7.54 -1.41 15.47
CA PRO A 36 -7.63 -0.18 16.24
C PRO A 36 -6.25 0.45 16.43
N LEU A 37 -6.21 1.77 16.56
CA LEU A 37 -4.98 2.54 16.73
C LEU A 37 -4.09 1.97 17.84
N SER A 38 -4.65 1.59 18.99
CA SER A 38 -3.91 1.06 20.13
C SER A 38 -3.04 -0.15 19.79
N ASN A 39 -3.55 -1.04 18.94
CA ASN A 39 -2.83 -2.24 18.53
C ASN A 39 -1.68 -1.90 17.58
N VAL A 40 -1.88 -0.91 16.70
CA VAL A 40 -0.83 -0.41 15.81
C VAL A 40 0.29 0.24 16.61
N LEU A 41 -0.04 1.03 17.64
CA LEU A 41 0.95 1.64 18.51
C LEU A 41 1.74 0.60 19.34
N GLN A 42 1.08 -0.45 19.84
CA GLN A 42 1.76 -1.57 20.52
C GLN A 42 2.69 -2.36 19.57
N LEU A 43 2.28 -2.56 18.32
CA LEU A 43 3.14 -3.16 17.30
C LEU A 43 4.32 -2.26 16.96
N ALA A 44 4.11 -0.94 16.86
CA ALA A 44 5.16 0.04 16.62
C ALA A 44 6.20 0.04 17.75
N GLN A 45 5.74 -0.02 19.00
CA GLN A 45 6.63 -0.14 20.15
C GLN A 45 7.56 -1.36 20.04
N ARG A 46 7.01 -2.54 19.75
CA ARG A 46 7.82 -3.75 19.52
C ARG A 46 8.79 -3.64 18.34
N CYS A 47 8.38 -2.98 17.26
CA CYS A 47 9.28 -2.69 16.15
C CYS A 47 10.47 -1.83 16.60
N PHE A 48 10.20 -0.79 17.40
CA PHE A 48 11.25 0.09 17.93
C PHE A 48 12.13 -0.57 18.99
N ASP A 49 11.58 -1.50 19.78
CA ASP A 49 12.34 -2.32 20.74
C ASP A 49 13.30 -3.32 20.05
N GLY A 50 13.19 -3.49 18.72
CA GLY A 50 14.08 -4.34 17.94
C GLY A 50 13.67 -5.82 17.89
N ASP A 51 12.42 -6.15 18.25
CA ASP A 51 11.95 -7.54 18.33
C ASP A 51 12.11 -8.33 17.01
N SER A 52 11.64 -7.76 15.89
CA SER A 52 11.68 -8.46 14.60
C SER A 52 11.43 -7.52 13.40
N PRO A 53 12.14 -7.68 12.28
CA PRO A 53 11.82 -6.98 11.02
C PRO A 53 10.37 -7.20 10.55
N SER A 54 9.80 -8.37 10.85
CA SER A 54 8.41 -8.68 10.48
C SER A 54 7.39 -7.87 11.27
N SER A 55 7.68 -7.46 12.50
CA SER A 55 6.76 -6.62 13.29
C SER A 55 6.69 -5.22 12.68
N CYS A 56 7.83 -4.66 12.26
CA CYS A 56 7.89 -3.37 11.57
C CYS A 56 7.09 -3.36 10.26
N GLN A 57 7.16 -4.44 9.46
CA GLN A 57 6.37 -4.52 8.24
C GLN A 57 4.86 -4.51 8.51
N ILE A 58 4.40 -5.25 9.53
CA ILE A 58 2.99 -5.25 9.94
C ILE A 58 2.57 -3.85 10.38
N VAL A 59 3.44 -3.10 11.08
CA VAL A 59 3.15 -1.72 11.48
C VAL A 59 2.93 -0.84 10.25
N LEU A 60 3.77 -0.94 9.22
CA LEU A 60 3.62 -0.17 7.98
C LEU A 60 2.27 -0.44 7.32
N ASP A 61 1.93 -1.72 7.13
CA ASP A 61 0.67 -2.10 6.47
C ASP A 61 -0.57 -1.60 7.24
N ARG A 62 -0.53 -1.65 8.58
CA ARG A 62 -1.66 -1.23 9.42
C ARG A 62 -1.72 0.28 9.62
N ALA A 63 -0.59 0.95 9.73
CA ALA A 63 -0.52 2.41 9.77
C ALA A 63 -1.03 3.02 8.46
N GLU A 64 -0.74 2.41 7.31
CA GLU A 64 -1.28 2.84 6.01
C GLU A 64 -2.81 2.67 5.93
N GLN A 65 -3.35 1.54 6.41
CA GLN A 65 -4.80 1.34 6.48
C GLN A 65 -5.49 2.42 7.34
N LEU A 66 -4.92 2.72 8.51
CA LEU A 66 -5.42 3.79 9.38
C LEU A 66 -5.25 5.17 8.74
N GLN A 67 -4.15 5.40 8.04
CA GLN A 67 -3.85 6.67 7.37
C GLN A 67 -4.88 6.97 6.29
N ARG A 68 -5.22 5.96 5.48
CA ARG A 68 -6.27 6.07 4.46
C ARG A 68 -7.64 6.30 5.09
N SER A 69 -7.97 5.57 6.15
CA SER A 69 -9.25 5.76 6.85
C SER A 69 -9.34 7.14 7.50
N ALA A 70 -8.25 7.66 8.06
CA ALA A 70 -8.18 9.02 8.57
C ALA A 70 -8.40 10.05 7.45
N ALA A 71 -7.83 9.82 6.26
CA ALA A 71 -8.03 10.69 5.10
C ALA A 71 -9.49 10.69 4.61
N GLU A 72 -10.11 9.52 4.52
CA GLU A 72 -11.52 9.34 4.13
C GLU A 72 -12.48 10.03 5.10
N ARG A 73 -12.10 10.13 6.38
CA ARG A 73 -12.87 10.80 7.44
C ARG A 73 -12.43 12.25 7.68
N GLU A 74 -11.55 12.78 6.83
CA GLU A 74 -11.00 14.14 6.93
C GLU A 74 -10.25 14.42 8.25
N PHE A 75 -9.78 13.38 8.94
CA PHE A 75 -8.91 13.46 10.11
C PHE A 75 -7.46 13.69 9.69
N TYR A 76 -7.20 14.79 8.98
CA TYR A 76 -5.90 15.13 8.41
C TYR A 76 -4.75 15.26 9.44
N PRO A 77 -4.97 15.76 10.68
CA PRO A 77 -3.93 15.71 11.70
C PRO A 77 -3.50 14.27 12.01
N CYS A 78 -4.45 13.35 12.18
CA CYS A 78 -4.14 11.94 12.41
C CYS A 78 -3.48 11.29 11.18
N GLN A 79 -3.96 11.60 9.98
CA GLN A 79 -3.33 11.14 8.74
C GLN A 79 -1.83 11.51 8.72
N THR A 80 -1.50 12.75 9.10
CA THR A 80 -0.11 13.25 9.14
C THR A 80 0.71 12.54 10.22
N PHE A 81 0.14 12.32 11.40
CA PHE A 81 0.80 11.53 12.46
C PHE A 81 1.11 10.11 12.01
N LEU A 82 0.19 9.46 11.29
CA LEU A 82 0.39 8.10 10.79
C LEU A 82 1.43 8.03 9.67
N LEU A 83 1.52 9.07 8.82
CA LEU A 83 2.63 9.19 7.85
C LEU A 83 3.99 9.35 8.55
N GLY A 84 4.04 10.15 9.62
CA GLY A 84 5.24 10.29 10.46
C GLY A 84 5.66 8.95 11.07
N LEU A 85 4.71 8.22 11.65
CA LEU A 85 4.95 6.89 12.20
C LEU A 85 5.52 5.92 11.15
N GLN A 86 4.96 5.90 9.93
CA GLN A 86 5.48 5.06 8.84
C GLN A 86 6.93 5.42 8.49
N ALA A 87 7.25 6.72 8.42
CA ALA A 87 8.61 7.17 8.14
C ALA A 87 9.59 6.74 9.24
N ASP A 88 9.19 6.84 10.52
CA ASP A 88 10.05 6.42 11.63
C ASP A 88 10.27 4.91 11.67
N VAL A 89 9.24 4.11 11.35
CA VAL A 89 9.36 2.64 11.22
C VAL A 89 10.30 2.26 10.08
N ILE A 90 10.21 2.91 8.92
CA ILE A 90 11.15 2.70 7.80
C ILE A 90 12.58 3.00 8.26
N MET A 91 12.78 4.10 8.98
CA MET A 91 14.10 4.50 9.44
C MET A 91 14.66 3.56 10.51
N GLN A 92 13.79 2.96 11.32
CA GLN A 92 14.15 1.87 12.23
C GLN A 92 14.62 0.64 11.44
N GLN A 93 13.88 0.22 10.41
CA GLN A 93 14.27 -0.91 9.56
C GLN A 93 15.60 -0.69 8.83
N LEU A 94 15.91 0.57 8.48
CA LEU A 94 17.17 0.95 7.84
C LEU A 94 18.34 1.11 8.85
N GLY A 95 18.10 0.97 10.15
CA GLY A 95 19.13 1.09 11.19
C GLY A 95 19.59 2.52 11.44
N HIS A 96 18.77 3.52 11.12
CA HIS A 96 19.12 4.94 11.22
C HIS A 96 18.80 5.60 12.57
N GLY A 97 18.55 4.81 13.63
CA GLY A 97 18.61 5.27 15.02
C GLY A 97 17.55 6.30 15.43
N ARG A 98 16.29 6.08 15.07
CA ARG A 98 15.17 6.97 15.48
C ARG A 98 14.20 6.35 16.49
N ALA A 99 14.41 5.11 16.92
CA ALA A 99 13.54 4.40 17.85
C ALA A 99 13.18 5.22 19.10
N ASP A 100 14.16 5.77 19.82
CA ASP A 100 13.90 6.47 21.09
C ASP A 100 12.97 7.67 20.93
N ARG A 101 13.19 8.50 19.89
CA ARG A 101 12.31 9.63 19.59
C ARG A 101 10.95 9.14 19.11
N ALA A 102 10.93 8.17 18.20
CA ALA A 102 9.69 7.63 17.65
C ALA A 102 8.81 6.98 18.73
N GLN A 103 9.41 6.29 19.70
CA GLN A 103 8.72 5.75 20.87
C GLN A 103 8.10 6.85 21.74
N ALA A 104 8.83 7.96 21.98
CA ALA A 104 8.28 9.10 22.71
C ALA A 104 7.09 9.74 21.98
N ASP A 105 7.10 9.74 20.65
CA ASP A 105 6.03 10.31 19.82
C ASP A 105 4.77 9.45 19.76
N LEU A 106 4.82 8.17 20.15
CA LEU A 106 3.63 7.28 20.16
C LEU A 106 2.47 7.83 21.00
N GLN A 107 2.76 8.48 22.13
CA GLN A 107 1.73 9.11 22.97
C GLN A 107 1.13 10.37 22.32
N THR A 108 1.91 11.09 21.51
CA THR A 108 1.43 12.23 20.76
C THR A 108 0.49 11.76 19.64
N ILE A 109 0.85 10.68 18.94
CA ILE A 109 -0.02 10.04 17.94
C ILE A 109 -1.33 9.56 18.60
N ALA A 110 -1.25 8.87 19.74
CA ALA A 110 -2.43 8.38 20.46
C ALA A 110 -3.45 9.49 20.77
N ARG A 111 -2.96 10.67 21.19
CA ARG A 111 -3.80 11.84 21.46
C ARG A 111 -4.29 12.54 20.19
N GLY A 112 -3.46 12.59 19.15
CA GLY A 112 -3.80 13.22 17.87
C GLY A 112 -4.75 12.42 16.98
N CYS A 113 -4.96 11.15 17.31
CA CYS A 113 -5.76 10.21 16.54
C CYS A 113 -6.97 9.65 17.32
N THR A 114 -7.42 10.32 18.38
CA THR A 114 -8.61 9.88 19.13
C THR A 114 -9.84 9.76 18.22
N GLY A 115 -10.54 8.62 18.27
CA GLY A 115 -11.71 8.33 17.42
C GLY A 115 -11.42 7.40 16.23
N LEU A 116 -10.18 6.91 16.11
CA LEU A 116 -9.73 5.84 15.21
C LEU A 116 -9.25 4.61 15.99
#